data_AF-A0A2T3LK67-F1
#
_entry.id   AF-A0A2T3LK67-F1
#
_cell.length_a   1.000
_cell.length_b   1.000
_cell.length_c   1.000
_cell.angle_alpha   90.00
_cell.angle_beta   90.00
_cell.angle_gamma   90.00
#
_symmetry.space_group_name_H-M   'P 1'
#
loop_
_entity.id
_entity.type
_entity.pdbx_description
1 polymer ?
#
loop_
_entity_poly.entity_id
_entity_poly.type
_entity_poly.pdbx_seq_one_letter_code
_entity_poly.pdbx_strand_id
1 'polypeptide(L)'
;MKYTILFVLLASLAYTGCGGGSSDDTTNTTEVDTPTAELPPLDEQLPSTPENETEPTDDPEPKFLISDISSGYYDKLYDAVGNELTLDKDQVLSMQDALVDDVLPILTEEQQNTFNEAYKAFEDLDEKNEVDKVLFSNSMIDAMLSSADKETQDKYLSSFRLFRKQTHHLFPISRLGDYSWLFEFLNQRSWLTHIIFIPPETTDDYAATCRENNVPIPPDWGSDLWVHQGTATTDFLASRRTEVYAYEDPSVAGTCMALPRWSLGASGSEYIQFLGIICQSKTTGKACFWDNISKETGGRITGGEDLTFKISDIQNGDNLAENCTNCHRGKNVFLIHPDTPIDISDDYDIDPNVRYQPISAQGWTNPPAFAELGDGACASCHEIGGISFDYCNTVLRSAANQTMPGTAISPDPAGWVGDDSFYGTHIQAMIDAGCPE
;
A
#
# COMPACT_ATOMS: atom_id res chain seq x y z
N MET A 1 -17.27 -24.29 -34.27
CA MET A 1 -16.63 -25.22 -33.30
C MET A 1 -16.11 -24.37 -32.16
N LYS A 2 -16.93 -24.14 -31.13
CA LYS A 2 -16.96 -24.87 -29.85
C LYS A 2 -15.67 -24.71 -29.02
N TYR A 3 -15.80 -23.85 -28.00
CA TYR A 3 -14.99 -23.62 -26.80
C TYR A 3 -14.32 -24.86 -26.20
N THR A 4 -13.16 -24.68 -25.55
CA THR A 4 -12.90 -25.12 -24.16
C THR A 4 -11.61 -24.45 -23.65
N ILE A 5 -11.69 -23.49 -22.73
CA ILE A 5 -10.65 -23.27 -21.71
C ILE A 5 -11.34 -23.58 -20.38
N LEU A 6 -10.74 -24.53 -19.68
CA LEU A 6 -11.26 -25.23 -18.52
C LEU A 6 -10.97 -24.41 -17.26
N PHE A 7 -12.04 -24.13 -16.51
CA PHE A 7 -12.04 -23.73 -15.11
C PHE A 7 -11.34 -24.77 -14.22
N VAL A 8 -10.55 -24.32 -13.25
CA VAL A 8 -10.35 -25.06 -12.00
C VAL A 8 -10.74 -24.13 -10.85
N LEU A 9 -11.89 -24.44 -10.25
CA LEU A 9 -12.48 -23.84 -9.07
C LEU A 9 -12.19 -24.73 -7.84
N LEU A 10 -11.87 -24.07 -6.73
CA LEU A 10 -12.12 -24.37 -5.31
C LEU A 10 -12.81 -25.70 -4.93
N ALA A 11 -12.26 -26.36 -3.90
CA ALA A 11 -12.99 -26.90 -2.74
C ALA A 11 -11.96 -27.28 -1.65
N SER A 12 -12.09 -26.82 -0.41
CA SER A 12 -12.95 -27.50 0.56
C SER A 12 -13.20 -26.65 1.81
N LEU A 13 -14.41 -26.08 1.88
CA LEU A 13 -15.10 -25.79 3.13
C LEU A 13 -16.00 -26.99 3.42
N ALA A 14 -15.75 -27.69 4.53
CA ALA A 14 -16.66 -28.69 5.07
C ALA A 14 -17.11 -28.24 6.46
N TYR A 15 -18.39 -27.90 6.52
CA TYR A 15 -19.24 -27.81 7.70
C TYR A 15 -19.13 -29.06 8.59
N THR A 16 -18.93 -28.86 9.89
CA THR A 16 -19.64 -29.64 10.93
C THR A 16 -20.03 -28.71 12.07
N GLY A 17 -21.32 -28.42 12.17
CA GLY A 17 -21.89 -27.87 13.39
C GLY A 17 -22.05 -28.95 14.46
N CYS A 18 -21.96 -28.55 15.72
CA CYS A 18 -22.69 -29.14 16.83
C CYS A 18 -23.09 -28.02 17.79
N GLY A 19 -24.40 -27.82 17.91
CA GLY A 19 -24.99 -27.00 18.95
C GLY A 19 -25.30 -27.81 20.22
N GLY A 20 -25.69 -27.07 21.26
CA GLY A 20 -26.21 -27.58 22.54
C GLY A 20 -25.20 -27.34 23.67
N GLY A 21 -25.53 -26.73 24.80
CA GLY A 21 -26.82 -26.26 25.31
C GLY A 21 -26.61 -25.61 26.68
N SER A 22 -27.60 -24.80 27.03
CA SER A 22 -27.89 -24.13 28.30
C SER A 22 -27.47 -24.86 29.59
N SER A 23 -26.97 -24.09 30.57
CA SER A 23 -27.55 -23.97 31.92
C SER A 23 -26.72 -23.04 32.82
N ASP A 24 -27.37 -21.97 33.28
CA ASP A 24 -27.41 -21.42 34.65
C ASP A 24 -26.19 -21.63 35.58
N ASP A 25 -25.67 -20.55 36.19
CA ASP A 25 -26.14 -20.16 37.52
C ASP A 25 -25.45 -18.91 38.12
N THR A 26 -26.29 -18.10 38.77
CA THR A 26 -26.06 -17.33 40.02
C THR A 26 -25.18 -16.07 40.11
N THR A 27 -25.91 -14.96 40.27
CA THR A 27 -25.87 -13.96 41.37
C THR A 27 -24.55 -13.28 41.74
N ASN A 28 -24.54 -11.94 41.66
CA ASN A 28 -24.52 -11.17 42.91
C ASN A 28 -25.05 -9.74 42.70
N THR A 29 -26.14 -9.45 43.40
CA THR A 29 -26.69 -8.12 43.68
C THR A 29 -25.91 -7.47 44.82
N THR A 30 -25.60 -6.19 44.68
CA THR A 30 -25.56 -5.29 45.84
C THR A 30 -26.03 -3.90 45.40
N GLU A 31 -27.19 -3.55 45.91
CA GLU A 31 -27.78 -2.20 45.93
C GLU A 31 -26.87 -1.24 46.71
N VAL A 32 -26.77 0.01 46.25
CA VAL A 32 -26.58 1.16 47.14
C VAL A 32 -27.52 2.27 46.66
N ASP A 33 -28.40 2.66 47.58
CA ASP A 33 -29.43 3.67 47.46
C ASP A 33 -28.89 5.11 47.46
N THR A 34 -29.77 6.00 46.97
CA THR A 34 -29.63 7.39 46.53
C THR A 34 -29.32 8.41 47.66
N PRO A 35 -29.07 9.70 47.34
CA PRO A 35 -30.20 10.62 47.42
C PRO A 35 -30.28 11.70 46.32
N THR A 36 -31.53 11.89 45.92
CA THR A 36 -32.16 12.88 45.06
C THR A 36 -31.94 14.32 45.53
N ALA A 37 -31.85 15.25 44.58
CA ALA A 37 -32.21 16.65 44.80
C ALA A 37 -33.23 17.08 43.74
N GLU A 38 -34.44 17.40 44.20
CA GLU A 38 -35.56 17.96 43.46
C GLU A 38 -35.36 19.44 43.13
N LEU A 39 -36.03 19.90 42.06
CA LEU A 39 -37.01 21.01 41.99
C LEU A 39 -36.97 21.72 40.61
N PRO A 40 -38.04 22.42 40.13
CA PRO A 40 -39.39 21.96 39.81
C PRO A 40 -39.85 22.57 38.44
N PRO A 41 -41.14 22.78 38.07
CA PRO A 41 -41.69 22.39 36.76
C PRO A 41 -42.21 23.59 35.91
N LEU A 42 -43.05 23.28 34.91
CA LEU A 42 -43.86 24.12 33.98
C LEU A 42 -43.23 24.24 32.58
N ASP A 43 -43.96 24.09 31.46
CA ASP A 43 -45.40 24.03 31.23
C ASP A 43 -45.69 23.32 29.91
N GLU A 44 -46.88 22.71 29.87
CA GLU A 44 -47.48 22.06 28.71
C GLU A 44 -48.05 23.12 27.76
N GLN A 45 -47.58 23.17 26.51
CA GLN A 45 -48.26 23.84 25.40
C GLN A 45 -47.87 23.21 24.05
N LEU A 46 -48.68 22.26 23.58
CA LEU A 46 -49.01 22.13 22.15
C LEU A 46 -50.01 23.26 21.82
N PRO A 47 -50.03 23.87 20.61
CA PRO A 47 -50.06 23.13 19.35
C PRO A 47 -49.43 23.83 18.11
N SER A 48 -49.66 23.19 16.96
CA SER A 48 -49.60 23.66 15.57
C SER A 48 -48.31 23.40 14.80
N THR A 49 -48.36 22.34 14.00
CA THR A 49 -47.68 22.21 12.70
C THR A 49 -48.01 23.38 11.78
N PRO A 50 -46.99 24.01 11.17
CA PRO A 50 -46.99 24.42 9.77
C PRO A 50 -46.12 23.42 8.98
N GLU A 51 -46.71 22.70 8.02
CA GLU A 51 -46.56 23.05 6.61
C GLU A 51 -45.10 23.15 6.15
N ASN A 52 -44.58 22.00 5.73
CA ASN A 52 -43.91 21.81 4.44
C ASN A 52 -43.10 22.99 3.89
N GLU A 53 -41.84 23.10 4.31
CA GLU A 53 -40.77 23.65 3.48
C GLU A 53 -39.87 22.48 3.08
N THR A 54 -40.15 21.91 1.90
CA THR A 54 -39.13 21.19 1.14
C THR A 54 -38.02 22.18 0.83
N GLU A 55 -36.87 22.05 1.49
CA GLU A 55 -35.64 22.69 1.04
C GLU A 55 -35.34 22.23 -0.39
N PRO A 56 -35.05 23.14 -1.33
CA PRO A 56 -34.52 22.76 -2.61
C PRO A 56 -33.07 22.29 -2.39
N THR A 57 -32.86 21.00 -2.59
CA THR A 57 -31.53 20.41 -2.81
C THR A 57 -31.03 20.85 -4.18
N ASP A 58 -30.69 22.14 -4.34
CA ASP A 58 -29.95 22.60 -5.50
C ASP A 58 -28.46 22.42 -5.18
N ASP A 59 -27.90 21.28 -5.59
CA ASP A 59 -26.44 21.13 -5.63
C ASP A 59 -25.87 22.29 -6.47
N PRO A 60 -24.86 23.01 -5.97
CA PRO A 60 -24.36 24.19 -6.65
C PRO A 60 -23.75 23.81 -8.00
N GLU A 61 -24.23 24.44 -9.08
CA GLU A 61 -23.69 24.26 -10.42
C GLU A 61 -22.14 24.37 -10.41
N PRO A 62 -21.44 23.50 -11.15
CA PRO A 62 -19.99 23.49 -11.16
C PRO A 62 -19.43 24.78 -11.78
N LYS A 63 -18.48 25.42 -11.08
CA LYS A 63 -17.80 26.65 -11.53
C LYS A 63 -17.10 26.51 -12.88
N PHE A 64 -16.65 25.31 -13.20
CA PHE A 64 -16.07 24.90 -14.47
C PHE A 64 -16.27 23.39 -14.63
N LEU A 65 -16.21 22.87 -15.86
CA LEU A 65 -16.36 21.45 -16.13
C LEU A 65 -15.01 20.73 -16.01
N ILE A 66 -15.03 19.43 -15.73
CA ILE A 66 -13.80 18.61 -15.75
C ILE A 66 -13.12 18.69 -17.12
N SER A 67 -13.89 18.78 -18.20
CA SER A 67 -13.38 18.91 -19.57
C SER A 67 -12.70 20.25 -19.87
N ASP A 68 -12.86 21.27 -19.03
CA ASP A 68 -12.17 22.56 -19.18
C ASP A 68 -10.72 22.50 -18.69
N ILE A 69 -10.34 21.47 -17.92
CA ILE A 69 -8.99 21.28 -17.41
C ILE A 69 -8.07 20.83 -18.56
N SER A 70 -7.05 21.62 -18.87
CA SER A 70 -6.12 21.35 -19.97
C SER A 70 -4.77 20.81 -19.52
N SER A 71 -4.32 21.19 -18.32
CA SER A 71 -3.00 20.85 -17.79
C SER A 71 -2.96 20.95 -16.26
N GLY A 72 -1.94 20.34 -15.66
CA GLY A 72 -1.66 20.47 -14.24
C GLY A 72 -0.16 20.52 -13.96
N TYR A 73 0.24 21.36 -13.01
CA TYR A 73 1.64 21.58 -12.63
C TYR A 73 1.73 21.96 -11.16
N TYR A 74 2.61 21.32 -10.37
CA TYR A 74 2.77 21.54 -8.93
C TYR A 74 1.43 21.72 -8.18
N ASP A 75 0.53 20.74 -8.29
CA ASP A 75 -0.80 20.72 -7.67
C ASP A 75 -1.76 21.86 -8.05
N LYS A 76 -1.50 22.54 -9.17
CA LYS A 76 -2.44 23.51 -9.75
C LYS A 76 -3.08 22.94 -11.01
N LEU A 77 -4.34 23.31 -11.24
CA LEU A 77 -5.05 23.04 -12.48
C LEU A 77 -5.08 24.30 -13.34
N TYR A 78 -5.09 24.13 -14.66
CA TYR A 78 -5.19 25.24 -15.60
C TYR A 78 -6.20 24.96 -16.71
N ASP A 79 -6.86 26.02 -17.18
CA ASP A 79 -7.72 25.96 -18.37
C ASP A 79 -6.90 25.96 -19.68
N ALA A 80 -7.56 25.87 -20.83
CA ALA A 80 -6.89 25.84 -22.13
C ALA A 80 -6.14 27.14 -22.50
N VAL A 81 -6.43 28.27 -21.84
CA VAL A 81 -5.75 29.55 -22.07
C VAL A 81 -4.69 29.85 -21.00
N GLY A 82 -4.51 28.94 -20.03
CA GLY A 82 -3.49 29.01 -18.99
C GLY A 82 -3.90 29.77 -17.73
N ASN A 83 -5.19 30.03 -17.51
CA ASN A 83 -5.66 30.54 -16.23
C ASN A 83 -5.67 29.42 -15.20
N GLU A 84 -5.22 29.73 -13.99
CA GLU A 84 -5.28 28.78 -12.87
C GLU A 84 -6.74 28.55 -12.46
N LEU A 85 -7.12 27.28 -12.35
CA LEU A 85 -8.40 26.80 -11.85
C LEU A 85 -8.22 26.32 -10.41
N THR A 86 -9.11 26.75 -9.51
CA THR A 86 -9.12 26.29 -8.13
C THR A 86 -10.30 25.36 -7.92
N LEU A 87 -10.00 24.12 -7.55
CA LEU A 87 -11.02 23.12 -7.23
C LEU A 87 -11.44 23.26 -5.76
N ASP A 88 -12.69 23.60 -5.53
CA ASP A 88 -13.27 23.65 -4.19
C ASP A 88 -13.84 22.28 -3.82
N LYS A 89 -13.64 21.87 -2.56
CA LYS A 89 -14.14 20.59 -2.04
C LYS A 89 -15.64 20.40 -2.30
N ASP A 90 -16.43 21.46 -2.10
CA ASP A 90 -17.89 21.45 -2.22
C ASP A 90 -18.38 21.40 -3.68
N GLN A 91 -17.49 21.49 -4.67
CA GLN A 91 -17.81 21.42 -6.09
C GLN A 91 -17.47 20.06 -6.71
N VAL A 92 -16.76 19.19 -5.98
CA VAL A 92 -16.23 17.94 -6.53
C VAL A 92 -17.34 17.01 -7.00
N LEU A 93 -18.38 16.81 -6.19
CA LEU A 93 -19.48 15.92 -6.56
C LEU A 93 -20.28 16.48 -7.75
N SER A 94 -20.63 17.77 -7.76
CA SER A 94 -21.37 18.35 -8.90
C SER A 94 -20.56 18.36 -10.20
N MET A 95 -19.24 18.50 -10.12
CA MET A 95 -18.36 18.32 -11.28
C MET A 95 -18.28 16.87 -11.77
N GLN A 96 -18.28 15.90 -10.86
CA GLN A 96 -18.33 14.47 -11.20
C GLN A 96 -19.68 14.12 -11.85
N ASP A 97 -20.79 14.60 -11.29
CA ASP A 97 -22.13 14.38 -11.83
C ASP A 97 -22.27 14.98 -13.23
N ALA A 98 -21.79 16.20 -13.45
CA ALA A 98 -21.78 16.82 -14.77
C ALA A 98 -20.99 16.00 -15.80
N LEU A 99 -19.86 15.38 -15.40
CA LEU A 99 -19.09 14.51 -16.30
C LEU A 99 -19.81 13.17 -16.54
N VAL A 100 -20.49 12.62 -15.55
CA VAL A 100 -21.34 11.43 -15.72
C VAL A 100 -22.45 11.73 -16.73
N ASP A 101 -23.14 12.86 -16.61
CA ASP A 101 -24.20 13.30 -17.52
C ASP A 101 -23.70 13.51 -18.95
N ASP A 102 -22.45 13.95 -19.12
CA ASP A 102 -21.81 14.11 -20.42
C ASP A 102 -21.41 12.77 -21.07
N VAL A 103 -20.93 11.81 -20.27
CA VAL A 103 -20.34 10.55 -20.77
C VAL A 103 -21.38 9.44 -20.90
N LEU A 104 -22.29 9.31 -19.93
CA LEU A 104 -23.26 8.22 -19.85
C LEU A 104 -24.11 8.07 -21.13
N PRO A 105 -24.66 9.15 -21.74
CA PRO A 105 -25.47 9.02 -22.96
C PRO A 105 -24.70 8.54 -24.19
N ILE A 106 -23.36 8.61 -24.17
CA ILE A 106 -22.49 8.19 -25.26
C ILE A 106 -22.27 6.66 -25.25
N LEU A 107 -22.39 6.05 -24.07
CA LEU A 107 -22.19 4.61 -23.88
C LEU A 107 -23.31 3.78 -24.53
N THR A 108 -23.10 2.48 -24.70
CA THR A 108 -24.16 1.59 -25.18
C THR A 108 -25.27 1.44 -24.13
N GLU A 109 -26.49 1.07 -24.55
CA GLU A 109 -27.62 0.86 -23.63
C GLU A 109 -27.28 -0.18 -22.52
N GLU A 110 -26.54 -1.24 -22.87
CA GLU A 110 -26.08 -2.25 -21.90
C GLU A 110 -25.11 -1.65 -20.86
N GLN A 111 -24.16 -0.83 -21.30
CA GLN A 111 -23.23 -0.13 -20.41
C GLN A 111 -23.98 0.87 -19.53
N GLN A 112 -24.87 1.68 -20.11
CA GLN A 112 -25.70 2.64 -19.37
C GLN A 112 -26.48 1.97 -18.25
N ASN A 113 -27.15 0.84 -18.55
CA ASN A 113 -27.88 0.08 -17.55
C ASN A 113 -26.95 -0.41 -16.43
N THR A 114 -25.77 -0.92 -16.77
CA THR A 114 -24.76 -1.37 -15.79
C THR A 114 -24.36 -0.24 -14.85
N PHE A 115 -24.06 0.95 -15.37
CA PHE A 115 -23.66 2.10 -14.57
C PHE A 115 -24.80 2.65 -13.72
N ASN A 116 -26.01 2.77 -14.27
CA ASN A 116 -27.19 3.23 -13.55
C ASN A 116 -27.59 2.28 -12.41
N GLU A 117 -27.52 0.97 -12.62
CA GLU A 117 -27.78 -0.03 -11.58
C GLU A 117 -26.74 0.06 -10.45
N ALA A 118 -25.46 0.25 -10.78
CA ALA A 118 -24.41 0.40 -9.79
C ALA A 118 -24.56 1.70 -8.98
N TYR A 119 -24.83 2.82 -9.65
CA TYR A 119 -25.08 4.12 -9.00
C TYR A 119 -26.27 4.03 -8.04
N LYS A 120 -27.40 3.48 -8.51
CA LYS A 120 -28.58 3.29 -7.67
C LYS A 120 -28.29 2.39 -6.47
N ALA A 121 -27.59 1.27 -6.68
CA ALA A 121 -27.23 0.36 -5.59
C ALA A 121 -26.29 1.01 -4.55
N PHE A 122 -25.45 1.96 -4.96
CA PHE A 122 -24.61 2.75 -4.06
C PHE A 122 -25.43 3.81 -3.30
N GLU A 123 -26.35 4.48 -3.99
CA GLU A 123 -27.26 5.46 -3.39
C GLU A 123 -28.23 4.83 -2.37
N ASP A 124 -28.61 3.56 -2.56
CA ASP A 124 -29.45 2.82 -1.61
C ASP A 124 -28.70 2.37 -0.33
N LEU A 125 -27.39 2.60 -0.19
CA LEU A 125 -26.62 2.27 1.02
C LEU A 125 -26.86 3.28 2.15
N ASP A 126 -27.13 2.76 3.37
CA ASP A 126 -27.45 3.56 4.56
C ASP A 126 -26.25 4.35 5.12
N GLU A 127 -25.02 3.82 5.00
CA GLU A 127 -23.81 4.46 5.52
C GLU A 127 -22.82 4.75 4.39
N LYS A 128 -22.77 6.02 3.97
CA LYS A 128 -21.74 6.55 3.05
C LYS A 128 -21.33 7.96 3.48
N ASN A 129 -20.05 8.16 3.70
CA ASN A 129 -19.47 9.48 3.97
C ASN A 129 -19.11 10.19 2.64
N GLU A 130 -18.68 11.45 2.71
CA GLU A 130 -18.31 12.21 1.51
C GLU A 130 -17.14 11.58 0.73
N VAL A 131 -16.15 11.04 1.43
CA VAL A 131 -14.99 10.38 0.80
C VAL A 131 -15.46 9.15 0.02
N ASP A 132 -16.37 8.36 0.59
CA ASP A 132 -16.93 7.18 -0.09
C ASP A 132 -17.62 7.58 -1.40
N LYS A 133 -18.41 8.66 -1.39
CA LYS A 133 -19.08 9.19 -2.58
C LYS A 133 -18.07 9.61 -3.65
N VAL A 134 -17.06 10.38 -3.26
CA VAL A 134 -16.03 10.86 -4.20
C VAL A 134 -15.22 9.71 -4.79
N LEU A 135 -14.84 8.72 -3.97
CA LEU A 135 -14.10 7.54 -4.43
C LEU A 135 -14.92 6.66 -5.34
N PHE A 136 -16.18 6.39 -4.99
CA PHE A 136 -17.12 5.67 -5.84
C PHE A 136 -17.28 6.36 -7.20
N SER A 137 -17.58 7.67 -7.20
CA SER A 137 -17.75 8.45 -8.44
C SER A 137 -16.48 8.48 -9.28
N ASN A 138 -15.30 8.63 -8.67
CA ASN A 138 -14.03 8.53 -9.38
C ASN A 138 -13.85 7.17 -10.07
N SER A 139 -14.14 6.07 -9.37
CA SER A 139 -14.04 4.72 -9.94
C SER A 139 -15.07 4.48 -11.04
N MET A 140 -16.30 4.93 -10.85
CA MET A 140 -17.36 4.81 -11.84
C MET A 140 -17.00 5.57 -13.12
N ILE A 141 -16.57 6.83 -13.02
CA ILE A 141 -16.17 7.64 -14.17
C ILE A 141 -14.97 7.02 -14.91
N ASP A 142 -13.95 6.53 -14.19
CA ASP A 142 -12.81 5.86 -14.82
C ASP A 142 -13.23 4.59 -15.59
N ALA A 143 -14.16 3.80 -15.02
CA ALA A 143 -14.74 2.64 -15.67
C ALA A 143 -15.60 3.00 -16.90
N MET A 144 -16.40 4.07 -16.82
CA MET A 144 -17.18 4.61 -17.94
C MET A 144 -16.27 5.03 -19.09
N LEU A 145 -15.24 5.85 -18.80
CA LEU A 145 -14.28 6.32 -19.80
C LEU A 145 -13.49 5.16 -20.42
N SER A 146 -13.08 4.17 -19.62
CA SER A 146 -12.40 2.97 -20.11
C SER A 146 -13.26 2.12 -21.06
N SER A 147 -14.58 2.21 -20.90
CA SER A 147 -15.57 1.49 -21.70
C SER A 147 -16.08 2.27 -22.92
N ALA A 148 -15.79 3.58 -22.97
CA ALA A 148 -16.19 4.48 -24.06
C ALA A 148 -15.32 4.30 -25.31
N ASP A 149 -15.76 4.86 -26.43
CA ASP A 149 -14.96 4.89 -27.65
C ASP A 149 -13.71 5.78 -27.50
N LYS A 150 -12.78 5.66 -28.46
CA LYS A 150 -11.50 6.37 -28.43
C LYS A 150 -11.64 7.90 -28.48
N GLU A 151 -12.62 8.43 -29.22
CA GLU A 151 -12.82 9.88 -29.33
C GLU A 151 -13.27 10.45 -27.97
N THR A 152 -14.17 9.75 -27.29
CA THR A 152 -14.61 10.08 -25.93
C THR A 152 -13.46 10.00 -24.92
N GLN A 153 -12.64 8.93 -24.99
CA GLN A 153 -11.45 8.81 -24.15
C GLN A 153 -10.45 9.95 -24.38
N ASP A 154 -10.12 10.26 -25.63
CA ASP A 154 -9.16 11.30 -25.99
C ASP A 154 -9.66 12.70 -25.53
N LYS A 155 -10.99 12.89 -25.46
CA LYS A 155 -11.62 14.14 -24.98
C LYS A 155 -11.53 14.31 -23.46
N TYR A 156 -11.84 13.28 -22.66
CA TYR A 156 -12.09 13.45 -21.23
C TYR A 156 -11.00 12.85 -20.32
N LEU A 157 -10.30 11.80 -20.75
CA LEU A 157 -9.49 10.98 -19.84
C LEU A 157 -8.32 11.76 -19.22
N SER A 158 -7.64 12.60 -19.99
CA SER A 158 -6.53 13.42 -19.50
C SER A 158 -6.99 14.41 -18.43
N SER A 159 -8.08 15.14 -18.70
CA SER A 159 -8.64 16.14 -17.80
C SER A 159 -9.20 15.49 -16.53
N PHE A 160 -9.88 14.35 -16.67
CA PHE A 160 -10.37 13.57 -15.54
C PHE A 160 -9.25 13.03 -14.66
N ARG A 161 -8.12 12.57 -15.23
CA ARG A 161 -6.95 12.14 -14.44
C ARG A 161 -6.38 13.26 -13.58
N LEU A 162 -6.29 14.48 -14.13
CA LEU A 162 -5.84 15.67 -13.40
C LEU A 162 -6.83 16.06 -12.30
N PHE A 163 -8.13 16.04 -12.60
CA PHE A 163 -9.18 16.27 -11.62
C PHE A 163 -9.13 15.26 -10.47
N ARG A 164 -9.06 13.96 -10.80
CA ARG A 164 -8.97 12.89 -9.81
C ARG A 164 -7.75 13.04 -8.89
N LYS A 165 -6.62 13.50 -9.41
CA LYS A 165 -5.46 13.82 -8.57
C LYS A 165 -5.81 14.85 -7.51
N GLN A 166 -6.49 15.94 -7.88
CA GLN A 166 -6.90 16.97 -6.93
C GLN A 166 -7.92 16.49 -5.90
N THR A 167 -8.83 15.60 -6.29
CA THR A 167 -9.80 15.06 -5.32
C THR A 167 -9.12 14.24 -4.22
N HIS A 168 -8.01 13.55 -4.49
CA HIS A 168 -7.24 12.85 -3.45
C HIS A 168 -6.61 13.80 -2.40
N HIS A 169 -6.28 15.04 -2.79
CA HIS A 169 -5.80 16.05 -1.85
C HIS A 169 -6.93 16.62 -0.99
N LEU A 170 -8.10 16.85 -1.59
CA LEU A 170 -9.28 17.41 -0.91
C LEU A 170 -10.00 16.39 0.00
N PHE A 171 -9.87 15.11 -0.34
CA PHE A 171 -10.49 13.97 0.37
C PHE A 171 -9.41 12.95 0.75
N PRO A 172 -8.53 13.28 1.71
CA PRO A 172 -7.40 12.43 2.07
C PRO A 172 -7.85 11.10 2.68
N ILE A 173 -7.26 10.02 2.19
CA ILE A 173 -7.52 8.65 2.66
C ILE A 173 -6.52 8.33 3.77
N SER A 174 -7.01 8.26 5.00
CA SER A 174 -6.18 7.99 6.19
C SER A 174 -5.67 6.55 6.25
N ARG A 175 -6.56 5.57 6.03
CA ARG A 175 -6.23 4.13 6.03
C ARG A 175 -7.09 3.41 5.01
N LEU A 176 -6.50 2.57 4.17
CA LEU A 176 -7.24 1.78 3.18
C LEU A 176 -8.27 0.84 3.83
N GLY A 177 -7.98 0.32 5.03
CA GLY A 177 -8.89 -0.54 5.79
C GLY A 177 -10.21 0.14 6.16
N ASP A 178 -10.26 1.47 6.24
CA ASP A 178 -11.48 2.22 6.56
C ASP A 178 -12.51 2.14 5.40
N TYR A 179 -12.09 1.71 4.21
CA TYR A 179 -12.88 1.66 2.97
C TYR A 179 -13.08 0.23 2.43
N SER A 180 -12.87 -0.79 3.27
CA SER A 180 -12.94 -2.20 2.85
C SER A 180 -14.28 -2.59 2.22
N TRP A 181 -15.39 -2.05 2.76
CA TRP A 181 -16.73 -2.29 2.24
C TRP A 181 -16.89 -1.73 0.82
N LEU A 182 -16.32 -0.55 0.55
CA LEU A 182 -16.36 0.08 -0.76
C LEU A 182 -15.54 -0.75 -1.75
N PHE A 183 -14.39 -1.29 -1.33
CA PHE A 183 -13.58 -2.15 -2.19
C PHE A 183 -14.30 -3.44 -2.52
N GLU A 184 -14.99 -4.05 -1.56
CA GLU A 184 -15.83 -5.21 -1.83
C GLU A 184 -16.97 -4.86 -2.80
N PHE A 185 -17.64 -3.73 -2.58
CA PHE A 185 -18.71 -3.23 -3.46
C PHE A 185 -18.24 -3.02 -4.90
N LEU A 186 -17.07 -2.41 -5.09
CA LEU A 186 -16.45 -2.20 -6.41
C LEU A 186 -15.96 -3.52 -7.01
N ASN A 187 -15.38 -4.42 -6.21
CA ASN A 187 -14.90 -5.72 -6.67
C ASN A 187 -16.03 -6.61 -7.21
N GLN A 188 -17.19 -6.62 -6.56
CA GLN A 188 -18.39 -7.33 -7.04
C GLN A 188 -18.85 -6.85 -8.44
N ARG A 189 -18.45 -5.65 -8.84
CA ARG A 189 -18.75 -5.03 -10.14
C ARG A 189 -17.56 -5.06 -11.11
N SER A 190 -16.46 -5.73 -10.75
CA SER A 190 -15.21 -5.71 -11.50
C SER A 190 -14.61 -4.30 -11.68
N TRP A 191 -14.89 -3.38 -10.76
CA TRP A 191 -14.43 -1.98 -10.80
C TRP A 191 -13.31 -1.68 -9.82
N LEU A 192 -12.82 -2.66 -9.07
CA LEU A 192 -11.72 -2.45 -8.13
C LEU A 192 -10.44 -1.95 -8.82
N THR A 193 -10.20 -2.31 -10.08
CA THR A 193 -9.05 -1.79 -10.85
C THR A 193 -9.19 -0.33 -11.27
N HIS A 194 -10.39 0.24 -11.16
CA HIS A 194 -10.70 1.63 -11.47
C HIS A 194 -10.62 2.54 -10.24
N ILE A 195 -10.38 1.99 -9.05
CA ILE A 195 -9.98 2.79 -7.89
C ILE A 195 -8.47 3.06 -7.95
N ILE A 196 -8.12 4.22 -8.50
CA ILE A 196 -6.72 4.64 -8.60
C ILE A 196 -6.42 5.54 -7.42
N PHE A 197 -5.77 4.96 -6.41
CA PHE A 197 -5.21 5.73 -5.30
C PHE A 197 -3.97 6.47 -5.76
N ILE A 198 -4.06 7.79 -5.69
CA ILE A 198 -2.88 8.64 -5.81
C ILE A 198 -2.41 8.86 -4.37
N PRO A 199 -1.29 8.24 -3.95
CA PRO A 199 -0.73 8.51 -2.64
C PRO A 199 -0.50 10.01 -2.52
N PRO A 200 -0.78 10.63 -1.37
CA PRO A 200 -0.63 12.07 -1.20
C PRO A 200 0.77 12.48 -1.67
N GLU A 201 0.85 13.55 -2.47
CA GLU A 201 2.16 14.16 -2.73
C GLU A 201 2.69 14.63 -1.38
N THR A 202 3.70 13.92 -0.85
CA THR A 202 4.52 14.52 0.18
C THR A 202 5.22 15.69 -0.47
N THR A 203 4.89 16.89 0.01
CA THR A 203 5.61 18.13 -0.34
C THR A 203 7.04 18.13 0.20
N ASP A 204 7.37 17.15 1.03
CA ASP A 204 8.73 16.84 1.43
C ASP A 204 9.47 16.15 0.27
N ASP A 205 10.55 16.78 -0.18
CA ASP A 205 11.59 16.07 -0.92
C ASP A 205 12.10 14.95 0.00
N TYR A 206 11.57 13.75 -0.17
CA TYR A 206 11.93 12.59 0.65
C TYR A 206 13.45 12.38 0.70
N ALA A 207 14.18 12.68 -0.39
CA ALA A 207 15.64 12.62 -0.36
C ALA A 207 16.26 13.72 0.51
N ALA A 208 15.64 14.90 0.62
CA ALA A 208 16.01 15.89 1.63
C ALA A 208 15.74 15.39 3.05
N THR A 209 14.57 14.81 3.34
CA THR A 209 14.26 14.23 4.66
C THR A 209 15.26 13.13 5.05
N CYS A 210 15.60 12.25 4.12
CA CYS A 210 16.64 11.23 4.29
C CYS A 210 18.01 11.85 4.61
N ARG A 211 18.40 12.89 3.86
CA ARG A 211 19.67 13.60 4.05
C ARG A 211 19.73 14.31 5.41
N GLU A 212 18.65 14.96 5.83
CA GLU A 212 18.53 15.59 7.15
C GLU A 212 18.68 14.57 8.30
N ASN A 213 18.36 13.31 8.04
CA ASN A 213 18.52 12.19 8.97
C ASN A 213 19.84 11.43 8.81
N ASN A 214 20.81 11.98 8.05
CA ASN A 214 22.11 11.38 7.73
C ASN A 214 22.03 10.01 7.05
N VAL A 215 20.97 9.78 6.27
CA VAL A 215 20.87 8.61 5.39
C VAL A 215 21.56 8.96 4.07
N PRO A 216 22.47 8.12 3.54
CA PRO A 216 23.05 8.35 2.23
C PRO A 216 21.94 8.33 1.17
N ILE A 217 22.07 9.21 0.17
CA ILE A 217 21.11 9.29 -0.94
C ILE A 217 21.66 8.46 -2.09
N PRO A 218 20.89 7.49 -2.61
CA PRO A 218 21.39 6.65 -3.69
C PRO A 218 21.61 7.51 -4.95
N PRO A 219 22.65 7.21 -5.75
CA PRO A 219 22.79 7.82 -7.06
C PRO A 219 21.71 7.29 -8.01
N ASP A 220 21.47 8.03 -9.10
CA ASP A 220 20.57 7.62 -10.17
C ASP A 220 20.89 6.20 -10.66
N TRP A 221 19.84 5.45 -11.02
CA TRP A 221 20.02 4.10 -11.50
C TRP A 221 20.67 4.11 -12.89
N GLY A 222 21.67 3.24 -13.07
CA GLY A 222 22.57 3.25 -14.24
C GLY A 222 23.81 4.15 -14.07
N SER A 223 23.97 4.79 -12.92
CA SER A 223 25.24 5.47 -12.58
C SER A 223 26.36 4.47 -12.32
N ASP A 224 27.57 4.78 -12.79
CA ASP A 224 28.81 4.03 -12.50
C ASP A 224 29.23 4.07 -11.01
N LEU A 225 28.51 4.83 -10.18
CA LEU A 225 28.71 4.86 -8.73
C LEU A 225 28.16 3.60 -8.05
N TRP A 226 27.23 2.88 -8.68
CA TRP A 226 26.74 1.59 -8.20
C TRP A 226 27.79 0.51 -8.44
N VAL A 227 28.25 -0.16 -7.39
CA VAL A 227 29.21 -1.25 -7.49
C VAL A 227 28.48 -2.59 -7.44
N HIS A 228 28.58 -3.36 -8.52
CA HIS A 228 28.03 -4.71 -8.59
C HIS A 228 28.80 -5.66 -7.66
N GLN A 229 28.09 -6.25 -6.69
CA GLN A 229 28.61 -7.17 -5.68
C GLN A 229 28.48 -8.64 -6.11
N GLY A 230 27.62 -8.90 -7.09
CA GLY A 230 27.40 -10.22 -7.66
C GLY A 230 25.93 -10.55 -7.81
N THR A 231 25.66 -11.78 -8.24
CA THR A 231 24.30 -12.31 -8.38
C THR A 231 23.99 -13.23 -7.21
N ALA A 232 22.86 -12.98 -6.53
CA ALA A 232 22.40 -13.82 -5.43
C ALA A 232 22.30 -15.28 -5.89
N THR A 233 23.06 -16.15 -5.23
CA THR A 233 23.12 -17.59 -5.54
C THR A 233 21.86 -18.33 -5.12
N THR A 234 21.17 -17.79 -4.13
CA THR A 234 19.88 -18.26 -3.62
C THR A 234 18.88 -17.13 -3.76
N ASP A 235 17.89 -17.30 -4.64
CA ASP A 235 16.82 -16.32 -4.79
C ASP A 235 15.68 -16.62 -3.82
N PHE A 236 15.76 -16.05 -2.61
CA PHE A 236 14.69 -16.15 -1.62
C PHE A 236 13.48 -15.26 -1.95
N LEU A 237 13.55 -14.47 -3.02
CA LEU A 237 12.49 -13.57 -3.51
C LEU A 237 11.81 -14.11 -4.77
N ALA A 238 12.03 -15.38 -5.10
CA ALA A 238 11.41 -16.10 -6.22
C ALA A 238 11.59 -15.43 -7.59
N SER A 239 12.67 -14.66 -7.77
CA SER A 239 13.01 -14.08 -9.07
C SER A 239 13.89 -15.02 -9.89
N ARG A 240 14.03 -14.74 -11.19
CA ARG A 240 14.87 -15.57 -12.08
C ARG A 240 16.34 -15.34 -11.80
N ARG A 241 16.69 -14.09 -11.55
CA ARG A 241 18.01 -13.60 -11.22
C ARG A 241 17.83 -12.36 -10.35
N THR A 242 18.51 -12.32 -9.22
CA THR A 242 18.61 -11.13 -8.38
C THR A 242 20.07 -10.73 -8.32
N GLU A 243 20.39 -9.52 -8.77
CA GLU A 243 21.74 -8.97 -8.64
C GLU A 243 21.81 -8.06 -7.42
N VAL A 244 23.02 -7.86 -6.92
CA VAL A 244 23.29 -7.05 -5.75
C VAL A 244 24.21 -5.92 -6.15
N TYR A 245 23.76 -4.70 -5.89
CA TYR A 245 24.54 -3.50 -6.07
C TYR A 245 24.62 -2.76 -4.74
N ALA A 246 25.77 -2.18 -4.46
CA ALA A 246 26.02 -1.39 -3.27
C ALA A 246 26.57 -0.01 -3.65
N TYR A 247 26.30 0.96 -2.79
CA TYR A 247 26.82 2.31 -2.88
C TYR A 247 27.11 2.85 -1.48
N GLU A 248 28.24 3.53 -1.32
CA GLU A 248 28.59 4.28 -0.12
C GLU A 248 28.81 5.75 -0.51
N ASP A 249 28.18 6.64 0.23
CA ASP A 249 28.42 8.08 0.09
C ASP A 249 29.72 8.43 0.83
N PRO A 250 30.74 8.98 0.15
CA PRO A 250 32.03 9.30 0.79
C PRO A 250 31.91 10.38 1.89
N SER A 251 30.78 11.08 1.96
CA SER A 251 30.50 12.15 2.93
C SER A 251 29.49 11.79 4.00
N VAL A 252 28.78 10.67 3.87
CA VAL A 252 27.72 10.24 4.80
C VAL A 252 27.93 8.78 5.20
N ALA A 253 28.23 8.55 6.48
CA ALA A 253 28.45 7.20 7.01
C ALA A 253 27.17 6.36 6.95
N GLY A 254 27.17 5.35 6.10
CA GLY A 254 26.04 4.46 5.83
C GLY A 254 26.21 3.79 4.47
N THR A 255 25.27 2.93 4.12
CA THR A 255 25.32 2.18 2.86
C THR A 255 23.96 2.16 2.20
N CYS A 256 23.95 2.12 0.88
CA CYS A 256 22.80 1.83 0.05
C CYS A 256 22.98 0.48 -0.62
N MET A 257 21.90 -0.30 -0.71
CA MET A 257 21.82 -1.53 -1.48
C MET A 257 20.68 -1.44 -2.49
N ALA A 258 20.91 -1.93 -3.69
CA ALA A 258 19.90 -2.09 -4.72
C ALA A 258 19.86 -3.55 -5.20
N LEU A 259 18.63 -4.08 -5.35
CA LEU A 259 18.38 -5.46 -5.76
C LEU A 259 17.52 -5.49 -7.03
N PRO A 260 18.10 -5.28 -8.23
CA PRO A 260 17.38 -5.52 -9.48
C PRO A 260 17.04 -7.01 -9.61
N ARG A 261 15.75 -7.28 -9.73
CA ARG A 261 15.15 -8.61 -9.84
C ARG A 261 14.63 -8.80 -11.26
N TRP A 262 15.24 -9.74 -11.95
CA TRP A 262 15.00 -10.00 -13.36
C TRP A 262 13.90 -11.04 -13.57
N SER A 263 13.15 -10.84 -14.64
CA SER A 263 12.10 -11.73 -15.12
C SER A 263 12.26 -11.99 -16.61
N LEU A 264 11.54 -13.00 -17.12
CA LEU A 264 11.56 -13.37 -18.53
C LEU A 264 10.28 -12.87 -19.20
N GLY A 265 10.43 -11.99 -20.20
CA GLY A 265 9.32 -11.48 -20.98
C GLY A 265 8.77 -12.54 -21.95
N ALA A 266 7.59 -12.27 -22.52
CA ALA A 266 6.96 -13.15 -23.50
C ALA A 266 7.81 -13.41 -24.76
N SER A 267 8.72 -12.49 -25.09
CA SER A 267 9.71 -12.61 -26.17
C SER A 267 10.92 -13.46 -25.82
N GLY A 268 11.05 -13.92 -24.57
CA GLY A 268 12.26 -14.55 -24.05
C GLY A 268 13.36 -13.56 -23.67
N SER A 269 13.10 -12.25 -23.73
CA SER A 269 14.03 -11.20 -23.28
C SER A 269 13.97 -11.04 -21.77
N GLU A 270 15.12 -10.91 -21.12
CA GLU A 270 15.18 -10.60 -19.70
C GLU A 270 14.98 -9.11 -19.46
N TYR A 271 14.28 -8.76 -18.39
CA TYR A 271 14.08 -7.38 -17.96
C TYR A 271 14.03 -7.31 -16.44
N ILE A 272 14.44 -6.17 -15.88
CA ILE A 272 14.28 -5.84 -14.47
C ILE A 272 12.79 -5.63 -14.22
N GLN A 273 12.18 -6.57 -13.51
CA GLN A 273 10.79 -6.47 -13.10
C GLN A 273 10.68 -5.60 -11.86
N PHE A 274 11.47 -5.87 -10.82
CA PHE A 274 11.48 -5.11 -9.57
C PHE A 274 12.87 -4.58 -9.26
N LEU A 275 12.95 -3.42 -8.62
CA LEU A 275 14.22 -2.86 -8.18
C LEU A 275 13.99 -2.05 -6.90
N GLY A 276 14.16 -2.74 -5.78
CA GLY A 276 14.14 -2.12 -4.46
C GLY A 276 15.50 -1.53 -4.15
N ILE A 277 15.51 -0.30 -3.64
CA ILE A 277 16.71 0.39 -3.14
C ILE A 277 16.47 0.76 -1.68
N ILE A 278 17.42 0.42 -0.83
CA ILE A 278 17.37 0.74 0.59
C ILE A 278 18.68 1.38 0.98
N CYS A 279 18.62 2.48 1.71
CA CYS A 279 19.78 3.14 2.30
C CYS A 279 19.62 3.24 3.80
N GLN A 280 20.68 2.94 4.56
CA GLN A 280 20.69 3.07 6.01
C GLN A 280 21.86 3.92 6.49
N SER A 281 21.56 4.87 7.37
CA SER A 281 22.59 5.59 8.12
C SER A 281 23.24 4.68 9.15
N LYS A 282 24.57 4.62 9.14
CA LYS A 282 25.31 3.92 10.19
C LYS A 282 25.12 4.59 11.56
N THR A 283 25.05 5.92 11.58
CA THR A 283 25.10 6.69 12.83
C THR A 283 23.75 6.86 13.49
N THR A 284 22.69 7.10 12.71
CA THR A 284 21.35 7.35 13.24
C THR A 284 20.46 6.11 13.22
N GLY A 285 20.84 5.08 12.44
CA GLY A 285 20.00 3.92 12.16
C GLY A 285 18.81 4.24 11.24
N LYS A 286 18.62 5.50 10.83
CA LYS A 286 17.53 5.88 9.93
C LYS A 286 17.70 5.20 8.58
N ALA A 287 16.61 4.73 7.99
CA ALA A 287 16.61 4.04 6.72
C ALA A 287 15.55 4.58 5.76
N CYS A 288 15.90 4.68 4.50
CA CYS A 288 15.04 5.16 3.43
C CYS A 288 14.92 4.12 2.31
N PHE A 289 13.72 4.04 1.75
CA PHE A 289 13.31 3.06 0.75
C PHE A 289 12.86 3.73 -0.54
N TRP A 290 13.17 3.08 -1.66
CA TRP A 290 12.69 3.39 -3.01
C TRP A 290 12.38 2.09 -3.76
N ASP A 291 11.45 2.16 -4.72
CA ASP A 291 11.19 1.06 -5.66
C ASP A 291 11.01 1.65 -7.07
N ASN A 292 11.22 0.86 -8.12
CA ASN A 292 11.13 1.31 -9.52
C ASN A 292 9.70 1.58 -9.99
N ILE A 293 8.92 2.35 -9.24
CA ILE A 293 7.57 2.78 -9.60
C ILE A 293 7.63 4.27 -9.91
N SER A 294 7.23 4.70 -11.09
CA SER A 294 7.22 6.11 -11.49
C SER A 294 6.31 6.93 -10.57
N LYS A 295 6.79 8.05 -10.03
CA LYS A 295 5.94 9.02 -9.31
C LYS A 295 4.88 9.62 -10.21
N GLU A 296 5.22 9.84 -11.48
CA GLU A 296 4.33 10.47 -12.46
C GLU A 296 3.17 9.56 -12.86
N THR A 297 3.45 8.28 -13.13
CA THR A 297 2.46 7.36 -13.70
C THR A 297 1.92 6.33 -12.72
N GLY A 298 2.60 6.10 -11.59
CA GLY A 298 2.34 4.96 -10.70
C GLY A 298 2.70 3.61 -11.32
N GLY A 299 3.21 3.58 -12.56
CA GLY A 299 3.62 2.38 -13.27
C GLY A 299 5.04 1.97 -12.93
N ARG A 300 5.30 0.66 -12.92
CA ARG A 300 6.64 0.11 -12.70
C ARG A 300 7.52 0.36 -13.92
N ILE A 301 8.69 0.98 -13.70
CA ILE A 301 9.69 1.27 -14.71
C ILE A 301 10.53 0.00 -14.94
N THR A 302 10.28 -0.67 -16.06
CA THR A 302 10.97 -1.90 -16.43
C THR A 302 11.91 -1.69 -17.61
N GLY A 303 13.01 -2.43 -17.68
CA GLY A 303 13.97 -2.34 -18.79
C GLY A 303 15.03 -3.43 -18.74
N GLY A 304 15.91 -3.45 -19.75
CA GLY A 304 17.03 -4.38 -19.82
C GLY A 304 18.25 -3.86 -19.04
N GLU A 305 19.44 -4.25 -19.49
CA GLU A 305 20.72 -3.82 -18.89
C GLU A 305 20.97 -2.30 -19.03
N ASP A 306 20.29 -1.66 -19.98
CA ASP A 306 20.36 -0.23 -20.27
C ASP A 306 19.30 0.59 -19.50
N LEU A 307 18.56 -0.02 -18.58
CA LEU A 307 17.58 0.68 -17.76
C LEU A 307 18.27 1.77 -16.93
N THR A 308 17.83 3.01 -17.11
CA THR A 308 18.29 4.18 -16.34
C THR A 308 17.10 5.02 -15.93
N PHE A 309 17.16 5.63 -14.75
CA PHE A 309 16.18 6.59 -14.25
C PHE A 309 16.75 7.39 -13.09
N LYS A 310 16.17 8.57 -12.82
CA LYS A 310 16.54 9.34 -11.65
C LYS A 310 15.86 8.83 -10.39
N ILE A 311 16.57 8.86 -9.27
CA ILE A 311 15.96 8.51 -7.97
C ILE A 311 14.81 9.47 -7.63
N SER A 312 14.87 10.72 -8.08
CA SER A 312 13.80 11.71 -7.89
C SER A 312 12.48 11.31 -8.53
N ASP A 313 12.51 10.47 -9.56
CA ASP A 313 11.37 10.19 -10.45
C ASP A 313 10.59 8.94 -10.01
N ILE A 314 11.05 8.25 -8.96
CA ILE A 314 10.46 6.99 -8.47
C ILE A 314 9.85 7.11 -7.07
N GLN A 315 8.86 6.27 -6.78
CA GLN A 315 8.22 6.17 -5.48
C GLN A 315 9.21 5.76 -4.39
N ASN A 316 8.87 6.15 -3.16
CA ASN A 316 9.72 6.05 -1.99
C ASN A 316 8.88 5.80 -0.73
N GLY A 317 9.55 5.77 0.42
CA GLY A 317 8.91 5.45 1.71
C GLY A 317 7.62 6.22 2.02
N ASP A 318 7.43 7.41 1.45
CA ASP A 318 6.21 8.20 1.66
C ASP A 318 5.00 7.76 0.84
N ASN A 319 5.21 7.11 -0.31
CA ASN A 319 4.16 6.87 -1.29
C ASN A 319 4.16 5.47 -1.92
N LEU A 320 5.06 4.57 -1.47
CA LEU A 320 5.01 3.16 -1.81
C LEU A 320 3.77 2.50 -1.21
N ALA A 321 2.95 1.84 -2.02
CA ALA A 321 1.73 1.16 -1.53
C ALA A 321 2.01 -0.02 -0.57
N GLU A 322 3.24 -0.51 -0.53
CA GLU A 322 3.69 -1.64 0.30
C GLU A 322 4.30 -1.16 1.62
N ASN A 323 4.24 -1.99 2.67
CA ASN A 323 4.94 -1.70 3.93
C ASN A 323 6.27 -2.47 3.98
N CYS A 324 7.38 -1.81 3.64
CA CYS A 324 8.71 -2.43 3.63
C CYS A 324 9.12 -3.01 5.01
N THR A 325 8.58 -2.46 6.11
CA THR A 325 8.87 -2.96 7.46
C THR A 325 8.20 -4.29 7.78
N ASN A 326 7.32 -4.81 6.92
CA ASN A 326 6.81 -6.18 7.06
C ASN A 326 7.90 -7.23 6.87
N CYS A 327 8.92 -6.93 6.06
CA CYS A 327 10.01 -7.86 5.76
C CYS A 327 11.35 -7.38 6.36
N HIS A 328 11.65 -6.09 6.27
CA HIS A 328 12.88 -5.51 6.78
C HIS A 328 12.68 -5.21 8.27
N ARG A 329 13.31 -5.96 9.17
CA ARG A 329 13.13 -5.88 10.64
C ARG A 329 14.42 -6.20 11.37
N GLY A 330 14.55 -5.68 12.59
CA GLY A 330 15.68 -5.98 13.47
C GLY A 330 16.69 -4.83 13.61
N LYS A 331 17.95 -5.14 13.93
CA LYS A 331 19.01 -4.14 14.07
C LYS A 331 19.38 -3.47 12.73
N ASN A 332 19.49 -4.27 11.68
CA ASN A 332 19.88 -3.85 10.34
C ASN A 332 18.66 -3.84 9.42
N VAL A 333 18.54 -2.85 8.53
CA VAL A 333 17.46 -2.83 7.54
C VAL A 333 17.68 -3.88 6.44
N PHE A 334 18.93 -4.23 6.17
CA PHE A 334 19.28 -5.18 5.13
C PHE A 334 19.06 -6.63 5.58
N LEU A 335 18.55 -7.45 4.66
CA LEU A 335 18.39 -8.89 4.86
C LEU A 335 19.70 -9.58 4.45
N ILE A 336 20.66 -9.60 5.37
CA ILE A 336 22.00 -10.12 5.10
C ILE A 336 22.02 -11.65 5.18
N HIS A 337 22.63 -12.25 4.17
CA HIS A 337 22.82 -13.69 4.06
C HIS A 337 24.33 -13.98 3.96
N PRO A 338 24.97 -14.40 5.06
CA PRO A 338 26.41 -14.65 5.09
C PRO A 338 26.87 -15.58 3.98
N ASP A 339 28.10 -15.37 3.51
CA ASP A 339 28.73 -16.16 2.42
C ASP A 339 27.97 -16.11 1.08
N THR A 340 27.06 -15.16 0.89
CA THR A 340 26.39 -14.89 -0.38
C THR A 340 26.72 -13.48 -0.88
N PRO A 341 26.53 -13.17 -2.17
CA PRO A 341 26.73 -11.82 -2.69
C PRO A 341 25.85 -10.72 -2.07
N ILE A 342 24.86 -11.09 -1.24
CA ILE A 342 24.03 -10.14 -0.46
C ILE A 342 24.76 -9.70 0.81
N ASP A 343 25.67 -10.53 1.33
CA ASP A 343 26.58 -10.10 2.39
C ASP A 343 27.72 -9.27 1.78
N ILE A 344 27.52 -7.97 1.82
CA ILE A 344 28.46 -6.98 1.32
C ILE A 344 29.43 -6.50 2.41
N SER A 345 29.45 -7.16 3.58
CA SER A 345 30.20 -6.69 4.76
C SER A 345 31.72 -6.69 4.61
N ASP A 346 32.25 -7.44 3.64
CA ASP A 346 33.67 -7.42 3.30
C ASP A 346 34.12 -6.10 2.65
N ASP A 347 33.22 -5.48 1.87
CA ASP A 347 33.49 -4.26 1.10
C ASP A 347 32.84 -3.02 1.73
N TYR A 348 31.78 -3.18 2.53
CA TYR A 348 30.98 -2.09 3.08
C TYR A 348 30.69 -2.27 4.57
N ASP A 349 30.67 -1.15 5.29
CA ASP A 349 30.34 -1.10 6.70
C ASP A 349 28.82 -1.05 6.92
N ILE A 350 28.19 -2.22 6.87
CA ILE A 350 26.74 -2.37 6.97
C ILE A 350 26.21 -2.57 8.39
N ASP A 351 27.04 -2.56 9.43
CA ASP A 351 26.58 -2.71 10.81
C ASP A 351 26.23 -1.34 11.43
N PRO A 352 24.94 -1.01 11.62
CA PRO A 352 24.55 0.27 12.17
C PRO A 352 24.85 0.35 13.67
N ASN A 353 25.24 1.53 14.14
CA ASN A 353 25.43 1.81 15.56
C ASN A 353 24.11 1.81 16.35
N VAL A 354 22.99 2.02 15.63
CA VAL A 354 21.65 2.16 16.20
C VAL A 354 20.71 1.25 15.41
N ARG A 355 19.83 0.55 16.13
CA ARG A 355 18.75 -0.27 15.56
C ARG A 355 17.94 0.54 14.55
N TYR A 356 17.69 -0.05 13.38
CA TYR A 356 17.19 0.75 12.27
C TYR A 356 15.81 1.35 12.56
N GLN A 357 15.53 2.51 11.96
CA GLN A 357 14.22 3.16 12.01
C GLN A 357 13.82 3.63 10.61
N PRO A 358 12.66 3.23 10.08
CA PRO A 358 12.23 3.65 8.76
C PRO A 358 11.88 5.14 8.75
N ILE A 359 12.15 5.80 7.62
CA ILE A 359 11.58 7.11 7.28
C ILE A 359 10.45 6.86 6.30
N SER A 360 9.24 7.31 6.67
CA SER A 360 8.04 7.16 5.86
C SER A 360 6.91 8.01 6.43
N ALA A 361 6.18 8.73 5.58
CA ALA A 361 4.92 9.39 5.91
C ALA A 361 3.76 8.42 6.20
N GLN A 362 3.93 7.12 5.91
CA GLN A 362 2.88 6.09 6.02
C GLN A 362 2.84 5.40 7.39
N GLY A 363 3.55 5.94 8.38
CA GLY A 363 3.54 5.41 9.75
C GLY A 363 4.28 4.08 9.91
N TRP A 364 5.23 3.77 9.04
CA TRP A 364 6.04 2.56 9.15
C TRP A 364 6.86 2.54 10.44
N THR A 365 7.01 1.36 11.04
CA THR A 365 7.77 1.19 12.28
C THR A 365 8.62 -0.08 12.25
N ASN A 366 9.82 -0.03 12.83
CA ASN A 366 10.58 -1.23 13.16
C ASN A 366 10.09 -1.76 14.53
N PRO A 367 9.33 -2.86 14.58
CA PRO A 367 8.82 -3.38 15.84
C PRO A 367 9.96 -3.78 16.78
N PRO A 368 9.77 -3.83 18.11
CA PRO A 368 10.77 -4.32 19.05
C PRO A 368 11.33 -5.71 18.69
N ALA A 369 12.51 -6.05 19.20
CA ALA A 369 13.08 -7.37 18.99
C ALA A 369 12.16 -8.42 19.61
N PHE A 370 11.95 -9.54 18.91
CA PHE A 370 11.39 -10.73 19.53
C PHE A 370 12.47 -11.45 20.36
N ALA A 371 13.69 -11.49 19.83
CA ALA A 371 14.86 -12.03 20.53
C ALA A 371 16.08 -11.13 20.26
N GLU A 372 16.77 -10.73 21.31
CA GLU A 372 17.95 -9.87 21.20
C GLU A 372 19.15 -10.67 20.65
N LEU A 373 20.15 -9.96 20.13
CA LEU A 373 21.40 -10.61 19.72
C LEU A 373 22.03 -11.36 20.91
N GLY A 374 22.24 -12.66 20.74
CA GLY A 374 22.74 -13.57 21.77
C GLY A 374 21.65 -14.45 22.41
N ASP A 375 20.36 -14.18 22.12
CA ASP A 375 19.25 -14.94 22.70
C ASP A 375 18.95 -16.23 21.91
N GLY A 376 19.41 -17.36 22.44
CA GLY A 376 19.11 -18.67 21.88
C GLY A 376 19.87 -18.98 20.58
N ALA A 377 19.46 -20.04 19.89
CA ALA A 377 20.21 -20.57 18.75
C ALA A 377 20.04 -19.73 17.48
N CYS A 378 18.84 -19.17 17.24
CA CYS A 378 18.55 -18.40 16.03
C CYS A 378 19.08 -16.96 16.14
N ALA A 379 19.02 -16.35 17.33
CA ALA A 379 19.48 -14.98 17.54
C ALA A 379 20.96 -14.88 17.95
N SER A 380 21.73 -15.98 17.90
CA SER A 380 23.15 -15.96 18.30
C SER A 380 24.03 -15.11 17.38
N CYS A 381 23.60 -14.91 16.13
CA CYS A 381 24.36 -14.19 15.12
C CYS A 381 23.75 -12.83 14.77
N HIS A 382 22.42 -12.69 14.87
CA HIS A 382 21.71 -11.43 14.62
C HIS A 382 20.46 -11.36 15.48
N GLU A 383 19.98 -10.14 15.74
CA GLU A 383 18.68 -9.92 16.39
C GLU A 383 17.54 -10.53 15.54
N ILE A 384 16.50 -11.07 16.19
CA ILE A 384 15.25 -11.44 15.53
C ILE A 384 14.25 -10.32 15.74
N GLY A 385 13.89 -9.64 14.66
CA GLY A 385 12.91 -8.56 14.68
C GLY A 385 11.53 -9.05 15.14
N GLY A 386 10.67 -8.11 15.55
CA GLY A 386 9.31 -8.42 15.96
C GLY A 386 8.58 -9.25 14.91
N ILE A 387 7.80 -10.23 15.37
CA ILE A 387 7.18 -11.25 14.53
C ILE A 387 6.01 -10.66 13.73
N SER A 388 5.87 -11.10 12.48
CA SER A 388 4.65 -10.96 11.67
C SER A 388 4.52 -12.16 10.74
N PHE A 389 3.32 -12.37 10.18
CA PHE A 389 3.09 -13.44 9.22
C PHE A 389 4.06 -13.35 8.02
N ASP A 390 4.21 -12.16 7.43
CA ASP A 390 5.09 -11.94 6.27
C ASP A 390 6.57 -12.14 6.63
N TYR A 391 7.02 -11.59 7.76
CA TYR A 391 8.41 -11.73 8.21
C TYR A 391 8.77 -13.20 8.44
N CYS A 392 7.89 -13.95 9.08
CA CYS A 392 8.11 -15.37 9.36
C CYS A 392 8.09 -16.22 8.09
N ASN A 393 7.05 -16.08 7.26
CA ASN A 393 6.84 -16.94 6.10
C ASN A 393 7.76 -16.62 4.93
N THR A 394 8.10 -15.36 4.73
CA THR A 394 8.88 -14.92 3.56
C THR A 394 10.36 -14.83 3.89
N VAL A 395 10.71 -14.18 5.01
CA VAL A 395 12.11 -13.87 5.32
C VAL A 395 12.74 -14.97 6.18
N LEU A 396 12.25 -15.18 7.41
CA LEU A 396 12.88 -16.10 8.35
C LEU A 396 12.86 -17.55 7.87
N ARG A 397 11.74 -18.02 7.31
CA ARG A 397 11.64 -19.38 6.76
C ARG A 397 12.63 -19.60 5.63
N SER A 398 12.69 -18.68 4.67
CA SER A 398 13.60 -18.79 3.52
C SER A 398 15.05 -18.71 3.96
N ALA A 399 15.37 -17.78 4.87
CA ALA A 399 16.71 -17.64 5.42
C ALA A 399 17.17 -18.93 6.10
N ALA A 400 16.42 -19.41 7.09
CA ALA A 400 16.77 -20.60 7.86
C ALA A 400 16.93 -21.87 7.00
N ASN A 401 16.12 -22.03 5.96
CA ASN A 401 16.14 -23.22 5.12
C ASN A 401 17.16 -23.17 3.99
N GLN A 402 17.64 -21.99 3.59
CA GLN A 402 18.43 -21.86 2.37
C GLN A 402 19.80 -21.21 2.59
N THR A 403 19.90 -20.22 3.47
CA THR A 403 21.09 -19.34 3.56
C THR A 403 21.65 -19.19 4.96
N MET A 404 20.90 -19.54 6.01
CA MET A 404 21.42 -19.53 7.37
C MET A 404 22.51 -20.59 7.49
N PRO A 405 23.73 -20.21 7.89
CA PRO A 405 24.84 -21.14 7.92
C PRO A 405 24.54 -22.29 8.88
N GLY A 406 24.92 -23.49 8.46
CA GLY A 406 24.89 -24.67 9.30
C GLY A 406 25.82 -24.55 10.51
N THR A 407 25.75 -25.52 11.41
CA THR A 407 26.72 -25.60 12.52
C THR A 407 27.99 -26.28 12.04
N ALA A 408 29.08 -26.15 12.82
CA ALA A 408 30.33 -26.90 12.55
C ALA A 408 30.14 -28.43 12.46
N ILE A 409 28.99 -28.95 12.91
CA ILE A 409 28.64 -30.38 12.96
C ILE A 409 27.62 -30.76 11.87
N SER A 410 26.96 -29.79 11.24
CA SER A 410 26.00 -29.99 10.15
C SER A 410 26.19 -28.86 9.13
N PRO A 411 26.89 -29.12 8.01
CA PRO A 411 27.20 -28.10 7.01
C PRO A 411 25.99 -27.68 6.17
N ASP A 412 24.89 -28.44 6.22
CA ASP A 412 23.63 -28.05 5.62
C ASP A 412 23.08 -26.79 6.30
N PRO A 413 22.31 -25.93 5.59
CA PRO A 413 21.67 -24.78 6.19
C PRO A 413 20.99 -25.16 7.50
N ALA A 414 21.01 -24.27 8.49
CA ALA A 414 20.58 -24.55 9.86
C ALA A 414 19.29 -25.39 9.89
N GLY A 415 18.35 -25.02 9.01
CA GLY A 415 17.17 -25.79 8.70
C GLY A 415 16.20 -25.81 9.88
N TRP A 416 14.92 -25.85 9.58
CA TRP A 416 13.95 -26.19 10.63
C TRP A 416 13.87 -27.71 10.71
N VAL A 417 14.44 -28.32 11.75
CA VAL A 417 14.31 -29.77 11.98
C VAL A 417 12.87 -30.07 12.42
N GLY A 418 11.99 -30.38 11.46
CA GLY A 418 10.58 -30.74 11.66
C GLY A 418 9.81 -30.82 10.34
N ASP A 419 8.63 -31.44 10.34
CA ASP A 419 7.74 -31.44 9.16
C ASP A 419 7.02 -30.09 9.01
N ASP A 420 6.29 -29.85 7.90
CA ASP A 420 5.54 -28.60 7.69
C ASP A 420 4.52 -28.32 8.83
N SER A 421 4.10 -29.35 9.59
CA SER A 421 3.25 -29.19 10.77
C SER A 421 4.03 -28.64 11.97
N PHE A 422 5.32 -28.97 12.11
CA PHE A 422 6.23 -28.37 13.09
C PHE A 422 6.44 -26.88 12.81
N TYR A 423 6.54 -26.47 11.54
CA TYR A 423 6.59 -25.05 11.16
C TYR A 423 5.29 -24.32 11.56
N GLY A 424 4.14 -24.90 11.21
CA GLY A 424 2.84 -24.40 11.65
C GLY A 424 2.74 -24.32 13.17
N THR A 425 3.20 -25.33 13.91
CA THR A 425 3.10 -25.39 15.38
C THR A 425 4.13 -24.49 16.09
N HIS A 426 5.32 -24.28 15.51
CA HIS A 426 6.36 -23.40 16.05
C HIS A 426 6.00 -21.93 15.83
N ILE A 427 5.57 -21.58 14.62
CA ILE A 427 5.02 -20.25 14.33
C ILE A 427 3.71 -20.03 15.07
N GLN A 428 2.80 -21.01 15.15
CA GLN A 428 1.59 -20.93 15.97
C GLN A 428 1.95 -20.80 17.45
N ALA A 429 2.98 -21.47 17.98
CA ALA A 429 3.42 -21.27 19.37
C ALA A 429 4.06 -19.88 19.61
N MET A 430 4.71 -19.30 18.60
CA MET A 430 5.23 -17.93 18.63
C MET A 430 4.10 -16.89 18.48
N ILE A 431 3.06 -17.19 17.70
CA ILE A 431 1.83 -16.41 17.51
C ILE A 431 0.95 -16.50 18.77
N ASP A 432 0.74 -17.68 19.34
CA ASP A 432 -0.02 -17.93 20.58
C ASP A 432 0.63 -17.26 21.80
N ALA A 433 1.94 -17.00 21.74
CA ALA A 433 2.68 -16.26 22.75
C ALA A 433 2.56 -14.72 22.63
N GLY A 434 1.86 -14.16 21.62
CA GLY A 434 1.70 -12.69 21.51
C GLY A 434 1.18 -12.06 20.21
N CYS A 435 0.55 -12.77 19.28
CA CYS A 435 -0.07 -12.23 18.07
C CYS A 435 -1.60 -12.35 18.17
N PRO A 436 -2.34 -11.26 18.48
CA PRO A 436 -3.80 -11.28 18.32
C PRO A 436 -4.17 -11.25 16.83
N GLU A 437 -5.32 -11.86 16.53
CA GLU A 437 -5.90 -12.13 15.20
C GLU A 437 -5.94 -10.94 14.22
#